data_AF-A0A1V5NZ40-F1
#
_entry.id   AF-A0A1V5NZ40-F1
#
_cell.length_a   1.000
_cell.length_b   1.000
_cell.length_c   1.000
_cell.angle_alpha   90.00
_cell.angle_beta   90.00
_cell.angle_gamma   90.00
#
_symmetry.space_group_name_H-M   'P 1'
#
loop_
_entity.id
_entity.type
_entity.pdbx_description
1 polymer ?
#
loop_
_entity_poly.entity_id
_entity_poly.type
_entity_poly.pdbx_seq_one_letter_code
_entity_poly.pdbx_strand_id
1 'polypeptide(L)'
;MATLGLVTVPAQGVWLFLLAWTIFTFYMWIGSFGTNKALTLTFTLLLLAFILLTIGAAGNHAAHTWGGYVGIATALVAWYTSAAGVINTVYGRVVCPVGPCKK
;
A
#
# COMPACT_ATOMS: atom_id res chain seq x y z
N MET A 1 10.43 10.21 17.68
CA MET A 1 10.44 11.65 17.31
C MET A 1 11.46 11.79 16.19
N ALA A 2 11.04 12.10 14.96
CA ALA A 2 11.95 12.33 13.84
C ALA A 2 12.16 13.85 13.72
N THR A 3 13.38 14.30 14.02
CA THR A 3 13.72 15.72 14.08
C THR A 3 14.56 16.08 12.87
N LEU A 4 13.93 16.45 11.76
CA LEU A 4 14.55 17.38 10.83
C LEU A 4 14.59 18.71 11.59
N GLY A 5 15.77 19.23 11.91
CA GLY A 5 16.02 20.35 12.83
C GLY A 5 15.39 21.71 12.48
N LEU A 6 14.31 21.73 11.70
CA LEU A 6 13.51 22.88 11.29
C LEU A 6 12.04 22.77 11.76
N VAL A 7 11.48 21.56 11.94
CA VAL A 7 10.08 21.36 12.40
C VAL A 7 9.94 20.04 13.16
N THR A 8 9.39 20.09 14.38
CA THR A 8 9.02 18.90 15.15
C THR A 8 7.60 18.47 14.82
N VAL A 9 7.42 17.30 14.20
CA VAL A 9 6.08 16.73 13.97
C VAL A 9 5.66 15.96 15.23
N PRO A 10 4.53 16.33 15.88
CA PRO A 10 4.03 15.58 17.04
C PRO A 10 3.63 14.17 16.63
N ALA A 11 3.75 13.20 17.55
CA ALA A 11 3.39 11.80 17.29
C ALA A 11 1.93 11.65 16.85
N GLN A 12 1.04 12.49 17.39
CA GLN A 12 -0.36 12.60 17.00
C GLN A 12 -0.53 12.98 15.52
N GLY A 13 0.37 13.81 14.97
CA GLY A 13 0.36 14.19 13.56
C GLY A 13 0.67 13.01 12.64
N VAL A 14 1.63 12.16 13.02
CA VAL A 14 1.97 10.94 12.26
C VAL A 14 0.82 9.94 12.29
N TRP A 15 0.18 9.76 13.44
CA TRP A 15 -0.98 8.87 13.57
C TRP A 15 -2.15 9.33 12.70
N LEU A 16 -2.52 10.62 12.74
CA LEU A 16 -3.58 11.18 11.89
C LEU A 16 -3.27 11.04 10.40
N PHE A 17 -2.00 11.26 10.01
CA PHE A 17 -1.54 11.07 8.64
C PHE A 17 -1.72 9.62 8.17
N LEU A 18 -1.28 8.64 8.98
CA LEU A 18 -1.43 7.22 8.65
C LEU A 18 -2.91 6.79 8.61
N LEU A 19 -3.74 7.33 9.49
CA LEU A 19 -5.18 7.10 9.49
C LEU A 19 -5.83 7.64 8.21
N ALA A 20 -5.51 8.88 7.82
CA ALA A 20 -6.01 9.48 6.58
C ALA A 20 -5.61 8.65 5.34
N TRP A 21 -4.35 8.19 5.30
CA TRP A 21 -3.90 7.27 4.25
C TRP A 21 -4.62 5.93 4.27
N THR A 22 -4.89 5.38 5.46
CA THR A 22 -5.68 4.14 5.59
C THR A 22 -7.07 4.29 4.96
N ILE A 23 -7.77 5.39 5.24
CA ILE A 23 -9.08 5.69 4.65
C ILE A 23 -8.97 5.83 3.13
N PHE A 24 -7.95 6.54 2.67
CA PHE A 24 -7.68 6.69 1.23
C PHE A 24 -7.50 5.34 0.54
N THR A 25 -6.64 4.50 1.11
CA THR A 25 -6.36 3.17 0.56
C THR A 25 -7.58 2.27 0.59
N PHE A 26 -8.45 2.40 1.61
CA PHE A 26 -9.66 1.59 1.72
C PHE A 26 -10.64 1.84 0.56
N TYR A 27 -10.93 3.10 0.21
CA TYR A 27 -11.83 3.36 -0.92
C TYR A 27 -11.18 2.99 -2.26
N MET A 28 -9.87 3.21 -2.41
CA MET A 28 -9.13 2.79 -3.61
C MET A 28 -9.12 1.26 -3.77
N TRP A 29 -9.03 0.53 -2.67
CA TRP A 29 -9.12 -0.92 -2.65
C TRP A 29 -10.47 -1.41 -3.19
N ILE A 30 -11.58 -0.76 -2.80
CA ILE A 30 -12.90 -1.07 -3.37
C ILE A 30 -12.92 -0.82 -4.89
N GLY A 31 -12.38 0.31 -5.35
CA GLY A 31 -12.28 0.61 -6.78
C GLY A 31 -11.40 -0.38 -7.56
N SER A 32 -10.38 -0.95 -6.91
CA SER A 32 -9.42 -1.85 -7.54
C SER A 32 -10.05 -3.16 -8.05
N PHE A 33 -11.17 -3.61 -7.48
CA PHE A 33 -11.86 -4.83 -7.91
C PHE A 33 -12.34 -4.78 -9.37
N GLY A 34 -12.49 -3.59 -9.95
CA GLY A 34 -12.82 -3.41 -11.36
C GLY A 34 -11.64 -3.54 -12.33
N THR A 35 -10.41 -3.73 -11.84
CA THR A 35 -9.18 -3.64 -12.66
C THR A 35 -8.57 -5.02 -12.93
N ASN A 36 -7.54 -5.40 -12.19
CA ASN A 36 -6.87 -6.69 -12.27
C ASN A 36 -6.48 -7.17 -10.88
N LYS A 37 -6.32 -8.48 -10.73
CA LYS A 37 -6.06 -9.14 -9.44
C LYS A 37 -4.74 -8.70 -8.83
N ALA A 38 -3.71 -8.39 -9.64
CA ALA A 38 -2.43 -7.90 -9.17
C ALA A 38 -2.55 -6.52 -8.47
N LEU A 39 -3.34 -5.60 -9.06
CA LEU A 39 -3.60 -4.29 -8.48
C LEU A 39 -4.47 -4.40 -7.22
N THR A 40 -5.50 -5.25 -7.23
CA THR A 40 -6.29 -5.54 -6.03
C THR A 40 -5.42 -6.10 -4.90
N LEU A 41 -4.51 -7.03 -5.21
CA LEU A 41 -3.58 -7.59 -4.23
C LEU A 41 -2.66 -6.50 -3.66
N THR A 42 -2.15 -5.62 -4.52
CA THR A 42 -1.32 -4.47 -4.12
C THR A 42 -2.06 -3.59 -3.12
N PHE A 43 -3.30 -3.18 -3.43
CA PHE A 43 -4.12 -2.36 -2.52
C PHE A 43 -4.50 -3.09 -1.24
N THR A 44 -4.72 -4.42 -1.30
CA THR A 44 -5.02 -5.23 -0.11
C THR A 44 -3.84 -5.22 0.86
N LEU A 45 -2.63 -5.48 0.36
CA LEU A 45 -1.41 -5.47 1.18
C LEU A 45 -1.12 -4.07 1.70
N LEU A 46 -1.32 -3.04 0.87
CA LEU A 46 -1.12 -1.64 1.27
C LEU A 46 -2.09 -1.21 2.37
N LEU A 47 -3.36 -1.62 2.27
CA LEU A 47 -4.36 -1.35 3.30
C LEU A 47 -3.94 -2.00 4.63
N LEU A 48 -3.50 -3.25 4.56
CA LEU A 48 -3.04 -4.00 5.72
C LEU A 48 -1.79 -3.35 6.34
N ALA A 49 -0.83 -2.90 5.52
CA ALA A 49 0.34 -2.16 5.98
C ALA A 49 -0.06 -0.87 6.72
N PHE A 50 -0.94 -0.05 6.14
CA PHE A 50 -1.36 1.21 6.77
C PHE A 50 -2.17 1.01 8.06
N ILE A 51 -3.02 -0.02 8.12
CA ILE A 51 -3.72 -0.38 9.37
C ILE A 51 -2.70 -0.72 10.47
N LEU A 52 -1.73 -1.58 10.18
CA LEU A 52 -0.71 -2.01 11.14
C LEU A 52 0.19 -0.83 11.58
N LEU A 53 0.59 0.02 10.64
CA LEU A 53 1.38 1.22 10.94
C LEU A 53 0.59 2.24 11.77
N THR A 54 -0.71 2.42 11.50
CA THR A 54 -1.59 3.30 12.28
C THR A 54 -1.72 2.81 13.72
N ILE A 55 -1.93 1.51 13.92
CA ILE A 55 -1.94 0.87 15.25
C ILE A 55 -0.57 1.00 15.92
N GLY A 56 0.51 0.86 15.15
CA GLY A 56 1.87 1.05 15.63
C GLY A 56 2.13 2.47 16.13
N ALA A 57 1.65 3.48 15.40
CA ALA A 57 1.75 4.88 15.78
C ALA A 57 0.91 5.23 17.03
N ALA A 58 -0.11 4.43 17.36
CA ALA A 58 -0.88 4.56 18.60
C ALA A 58 -0.16 3.99 19.85
N GLY A 59 1.02 3.37 19.68
CA GLY A 59 1.86 2.89 20.79
C GLY A 59 2.18 1.39 20.75
N ASN A 60 1.73 0.63 19.74
CA ASN A 60 2.01 -0.81 19.65
C ASN A 60 3.26 -1.11 18.78
N HIS A 61 4.41 -1.31 19.43
CA HIS A 61 5.69 -1.56 18.75
C HIS A 61 5.70 -2.84 17.88
N ALA A 62 4.99 -3.89 18.30
CA ALA A 62 4.89 -5.12 17.51
C ALA A 62 4.12 -4.85 16.20
N ALA A 63 2.99 -4.16 16.28
CA ALA A 63 2.20 -3.79 15.09
C ALA A 63 3.00 -2.92 14.11
N HIS A 64 3.83 -2.01 14.61
CA HIS A 64 4.71 -1.19 13.77
C HIS A 64 5.71 -2.06 12.98
N THR A 65 6.35 -3.02 13.64
CA THR A 65 7.32 -3.92 13.01
C THR A 65 6.68 -4.80 11.94
N TRP A 66 5.53 -5.39 12.27
CA TRP A 66 4.74 -6.16 11.30
C TRP A 66 4.25 -5.30 10.13
N GLY A 67 3.83 -4.06 10.39
CA GLY A 67 3.44 -3.10 9.35
C GLY A 67 4.58 -2.82 8.38
N GLY A 68 5.82 -2.74 8.86
CA GLY A 68 7.01 -2.65 8.02
C GLY A 68 7.21 -3.86 7.10
N TYR A 69 7.12 -5.09 7.64
CA TYR A 69 7.24 -6.30 6.82
C TYR A 69 6.15 -6.41 5.75
N VAL A 70 4.90 -6.09 6.10
CA VAL A 70 3.80 -6.03 5.13
C VAL A 70 4.05 -4.93 4.09
N GLY A 71 4.64 -3.79 4.49
CA GLY A 71 5.07 -2.74 3.58
C GLY A 71 6.11 -3.22 2.56
N ILE A 72 7.09 -4.02 2.98
CA ILE A 72 8.07 -4.62 2.06
C ILE A 72 7.38 -5.57 1.06
N ALA A 73 6.50 -6.44 1.55
CA ALA A 73 5.73 -7.34 0.68
C ALA A 73 4.87 -6.54 -0.32
N THR A 74 4.25 -5.44 0.13
CA THR A 74 3.47 -4.53 -0.72
C THR A 74 4.34 -3.93 -1.82
N ALA A 75 5.56 -3.48 -1.51
CA ALA A 75 6.47 -2.88 -2.49
C ALA A 75 6.84 -3.87 -3.61
N LEU A 76 7.13 -5.12 -3.26
CA LEU A 76 7.44 -6.17 -4.24
C LEU A 76 6.27 -6.42 -5.21
N VAL A 77 5.03 -6.51 -4.68
CA VAL A 77 3.84 -6.71 -5.50
C VAL A 77 3.52 -5.47 -6.34
N ALA A 78 3.73 -4.28 -5.79
CA ALA A 78 3.53 -3.01 -6.50
C ALA A 78 4.51 -2.87 -7.68
N TRP A 79 5.78 -3.23 -7.51
CA TRP A 79 6.77 -3.25 -8.58
C TRP A 79 6.40 -4.23 -9.69
N TYR A 80 5.96 -5.43 -9.33
CA TYR A 80 5.45 -6.39 -10.31
C TYR A 80 4.25 -5.83 -11.08
N THR A 81 3.29 -5.25 -10.37
CA THR A 81 2.07 -4.71 -10.97
C THR A 81 2.36 -3.54 -11.91
N SER A 82 3.27 -2.64 -11.54
CA SER A 82 3.67 -1.52 -12.42
C SER A 82 4.45 -1.99 -13.64
N ALA A 83 5.40 -2.91 -13.47
CA ALA A 83 6.15 -3.51 -14.58
C ALA A 83 5.23 -4.24 -15.55
N ALA A 84 4.30 -5.06 -15.03
CA ALA A 84 3.35 -5.79 -15.85
C ALA A 84 2.40 -4.85 -16.62
N GLY A 85 1.98 -3.73 -16.01
CA GLY A 85 1.20 -2.69 -16.69
C GLY A 85 1.95 -2.09 -17.88
N VAL A 86 3.21 -1.70 -17.71
CA VAL A 86 4.03 -1.10 -18.77
C VAL A 86 4.38 -2.12 -19.86
N ILE A 87 4.81 -3.32 -19.48
CA ILE A 87 5.21 -4.36 -20.44
C ILE A 87 4.01 -4.78 -21.29
N ASN A 88 2.86 -5.09 -20.67
CA ASN A 88 1.69 -5.55 -21.43
C ASN A 88 1.16 -4.48 -22.40
N THR A 89 1.26 -3.19 -22.03
CA THR A 89 0.84 -2.08 -22.89
C THR A 89 1.80 -1.86 -24.07
N VAL A 90 3.11 -1.95 -23.84
CA VAL A 90 4.13 -1.83 -24.90
C VAL A 90 4.06 -2.96 -25.91
N TYR A 91 3.85 -4.21 -25.45
CA TYR A 91 3.83 -5.38 -26.33
C TYR A 91 2.45 -5.70 -26.93
N GLY A 92 1.39 -4.98 -26.53
CA GLY A 92 0.02 -5.20 -27.04
C GLY A 92 -0.55 -6.60 -26.76
N ARG A 93 0.06 -7.37 -25.85
CA ARG A 93 -0.34 -8.73 -25.46
C ARG A 93 0.00 -8.96 -23.99
N VAL A 94 -0.63 -9.95 -23.38
CA VAL A 94 -0.32 -10.35 -22.00
C VAL A 94 1.02 -11.08 -21.97
N VAL A 95 2.08 -10.38 -21.58
CA VAL A 95 3.43 -10.93 -21.33
C VAL A 95 3.60 -11.27 -19.85
N CYS A 96 3.15 -10.38 -18.97
CA CYS A 96 3.16 -10.57 -17.53
C CYS A 96 1.72 -10.74 -17.02
N PRO A 97 1.34 -11.91 -16.49
CA PRO A 97 -0.03 -12.18 -16.10
C PRO A 97 -0.42 -11.40 -14.83
N VAL A 98 -1.38 -10.49 -14.96
CA VAL A 98 -1.95 -9.72 -13.83
C VAL A 98 -3.25 -10.31 -13.28
N GLY A 99 -3.81 -11.32 -13.97
CA GLY A 99 -5.08 -11.95 -13.64
C GLY A 99 -6.27 -11.00 -13.87
N PRO A 100 -7.07 -11.17 -14.94
CA PRO A 100 -8.27 -10.37 -15.13
C PRO A 100 -9.24 -10.56 -13.96
N CYS A 101 -9.76 -9.47 -13.39
CA CYS A 101 -10.76 -9.54 -12.31
C CYS A 101 -12.19 -9.60 -12.88
N LYS A 102 -12.38 -9.27 -14.16
CA LYS A 102 -13.62 -9.43 -14.91
C LYS A 102 -13.32 -9.82 -16.36
N LYS A 103 -14.14 -10.71 -16.93
CA LYS A 103 -14.22 -10.93 -18.38
C LYS A 103 -14.88 -9.73 -19.05
#